data_AF-A0A535W1N2-F1
#
_entry.id   AF-A0A535W1N2-F1
#
_cell.length_a   1.000
_cell.length_b   1.000
_cell.length_c   1.000
_cell.angle_alpha   90.00
_cell.angle_beta   90.00
_cell.angle_gamma   90.00
#
_symmetry.space_group_name_H-M   'P 1'
#
loop_
_entity.id
_entity.type
_entity.pdbx_description
1 polymer ?
#
loop_
_entity_poly.entity_id
_entity_poly.type
_entity_poly.pdbx_seq_one_letter_code
_entity_poly.pdbx_strand_id
1 'polypeptide(L)'
;MALVTKPPMQQRTVRRIWKTPGSRFNWFFLLLSLVILGCVYLLYRSALATQLYPGPYNDPFRQFGIVSFCLVLLVAAYTLRRRFVRSLPGKVQNWLWLHIWFGVISILIAFMHENFLNITHDFALSVSRFTEASFGMSALLALLLLVLTGVLGRLLDMWQARVIASEADTNGVGITRAVEDRLFELELAIERLSAGKSAQFKQYCDQAIQMQGALPQLLPVLAPHEVKDFQRAYEVLGDRAQLEHSLLRQRRARLLMRMWRYLHISLACLAVVVIGYHSLFELWKMLVLP
;
A
#
# COMPACT_ATOMS: atom_id res chain seq x y z
N MET A 1 41.76 -40.39 13.33
CA MET A 1 40.88 -39.32 12.82
C MET A 1 39.59 -39.36 13.61
N ALA A 2 39.32 -38.36 14.45
CA ALA A 2 38.12 -38.33 15.29
C ALA A 2 36.91 -37.87 14.43
N LEU A 3 35.96 -38.77 14.23
CA LEU A 3 34.65 -38.47 13.64
C LEU A 3 33.86 -37.61 14.62
N VAL A 4 33.91 -36.29 14.45
CA VAL A 4 33.03 -35.36 15.18
C VAL A 4 31.63 -35.51 14.60
N THR A 5 30.83 -36.40 15.16
CA THR A 5 29.39 -36.49 14.91
C THR A 5 28.72 -35.25 15.47
N LYS A 6 28.48 -34.25 14.63
CA LYS A 6 27.61 -33.12 14.99
C LYS A 6 26.23 -33.68 15.36
N PRO A 7 25.71 -33.38 16.56
CA PRO A 7 24.37 -33.83 16.94
C PRO A 7 23.35 -33.30 15.93
N PRO A 8 22.29 -34.06 15.63
CA PRO A 8 21.23 -33.62 14.73
C PRO A 8 20.64 -32.32 15.32
N MET A 9 20.82 -31.22 14.60
CA MET A 9 20.16 -29.95 14.92
C MET A 9 18.66 -30.21 14.86
N GLN A 10 18.01 -30.39 16.02
CA GLN A 10 16.56 -30.36 16.13
C GLN A 10 16.12 -28.97 15.67
N GLN A 11 15.67 -28.89 14.42
CA GLN A 11 14.96 -27.73 13.91
C GLN A 11 13.67 -27.62 14.71
N ARG A 12 13.72 -26.85 15.80
CA ARG A 12 12.52 -26.38 16.48
C ARG A 12 11.74 -25.55 15.47
N THR A 13 10.74 -26.16 14.85
CA THR A 13 9.71 -25.53 14.03
C THR A 13 8.78 -24.73 14.94
N VAL A 14 9.33 -23.76 15.69
CA VAL A 14 8.50 -22.77 16.37
C VAL A 14 7.94 -21.90 15.25
N ARG A 15 6.73 -22.27 14.81
CA ARG A 15 5.95 -21.55 13.82
C ARG A 15 5.79 -20.11 14.29
N ARG A 16 6.62 -19.21 13.77
CA ARG A 16 6.64 -17.81 14.18
C ARG A 16 5.39 -17.17 13.60
N ILE A 17 4.32 -17.11 14.39
CA ILE A 17 3.07 -16.45 13.99
C ILE A 17 3.37 -14.96 13.79
N TRP A 18 3.41 -14.52 12.53
CA TRP A 18 3.61 -13.12 12.18
C TRP A 18 2.34 -12.33 12.45
N LYS A 19 2.09 -11.95 13.70
CA LYS A 19 1.04 -10.98 14.04
C LYS A 19 1.50 -9.57 13.66
N THR A 20 0.75 -8.89 12.81
CA THR A 20 0.92 -7.45 12.61
C THR A 20 0.48 -6.75 13.90
N PRO A 21 1.36 -6.01 14.60
CA PRO A 21 0.99 -5.37 15.85
C PRO A 21 -0.07 -4.30 15.56
N GLY A 22 -1.30 -4.54 16.01
CA GLY A 22 -2.35 -3.54 16.01
C GLY A 22 -1.92 -2.35 16.86
N SER A 23 -2.00 -1.15 16.31
CA SER A 23 -1.66 0.08 17.03
C SER A 23 -2.91 0.74 17.57
N ARG A 24 -3.01 0.94 18.89
CA ARG A 24 -4.10 1.68 19.52
C ARG A 24 -4.21 3.13 19.00
N PHE A 25 -3.13 3.67 18.46
CA PHE A 25 -3.08 5.01 17.88
C PHE A 25 -4.02 5.22 16.70
N ASN A 26 -4.43 4.15 15.99
CA ASN A 26 -5.38 4.29 14.87
C ASN A 26 -6.71 4.87 15.36
N TRP A 27 -7.19 4.41 16.52
CA TRP A 27 -8.41 4.91 17.16
C TRP A 27 -8.25 6.33 17.67
N PHE A 28 -7.06 6.67 18.19
CA PHE A 28 -6.77 8.04 18.60
C PHE A 28 -6.84 9.01 17.43
N PHE A 29 -6.24 8.69 16.27
CA PHE A 29 -6.34 9.55 15.10
C PHE A 29 -7.76 9.64 14.56
N LEU A 30 -8.51 8.54 14.55
CA LEU A 30 -9.92 8.58 14.19
C LEU A 30 -10.71 9.50 15.12
N LEU A 31 -10.53 9.39 16.43
CA LEU A 31 -11.19 10.25 17.41
C LEU A 31 -10.82 11.72 17.20
N LEU A 32 -9.53 12.02 17.05
CA LEU A 32 -9.03 13.37 16.76
C LEU A 32 -9.68 13.95 15.49
N SER A 33 -9.73 13.14 14.45
CA SER A 33 -10.39 13.44 13.18
C SER A 33 -11.88 13.75 13.38
N LEU A 34 -12.63 12.92 14.12
CA LEU A 34 -14.03 13.15 14.41
C LEU A 34 -14.25 14.43 15.24
N VAL A 35 -13.37 14.72 16.20
CA VAL A 35 -13.42 15.96 16.99
C VAL A 35 -13.21 17.18 16.10
N ILE A 36 -12.19 17.17 15.23
CA ILE A 36 -11.94 18.27 14.28
C ILE A 36 -13.15 18.49 13.38
N LEU A 37 -13.70 17.41 12.80
CA LEU A 37 -14.89 17.48 11.95
C LEU A 37 -16.10 18.01 12.72
N GLY A 38 -16.32 17.55 13.94
CA GLY A 38 -17.41 18.01 14.81
C GLY A 38 -17.30 19.51 15.12
N CYS A 39 -16.10 20.01 15.47
CA CYS A 39 -15.87 21.43 15.69
C CYS A 39 -16.15 22.25 14.42
N VAL A 40 -15.62 21.83 13.27
CA VAL A 40 -15.86 22.51 11.98
C VAL A 40 -17.34 22.49 11.61
N TYR A 41 -18.03 21.38 11.85
CA TYR A 41 -19.47 21.25 11.62
C TYR A 41 -20.30 22.18 12.51
N LEU A 42 -19.96 22.33 13.79
CA LEU A 42 -20.63 23.27 14.68
C LEU A 42 -20.43 24.72 14.21
N LEU A 43 -19.22 25.07 13.77
CA LEU A 43 -18.95 26.39 13.17
C LEU A 43 -19.77 26.61 11.90
N TYR A 44 -19.88 25.60 11.04
CA TYR A 44 -20.73 25.65 9.84
C TYR A 44 -22.22 25.83 10.16
N ARG A 45 -22.72 25.10 11.17
CA ARG A 45 -24.11 25.24 11.63
C ARG A 45 -24.37 26.62 12.21
N SER A 46 -23.43 27.16 12.97
CA SER A 46 -23.49 28.53 13.47
C SER A 46 -23.52 29.53 12.32
N ALA A 47 -22.61 29.39 11.35
CA ALA A 47 -22.53 30.24 10.17
C ALA A 47 -23.86 30.26 9.38
N LEU A 48 -24.45 29.09 9.13
CA LEU A 48 -25.76 28.97 8.49
C LEU A 48 -26.87 29.69 9.26
N ALA A 49 -26.83 29.66 10.59
CA ALA A 49 -27.87 30.28 11.42
C ALA A 49 -27.73 31.80 11.56
N THR A 50 -26.49 32.32 11.53
CA THR A 50 -26.23 33.73 11.82
C THR A 50 -26.12 34.63 10.58
N GLN A 51 -25.93 34.07 9.39
CA GLN A 51 -25.69 34.86 8.18
C GLN A 51 -26.95 35.08 7.35
N LEU A 52 -27.47 36.31 7.42
CA LEU A 52 -28.59 36.77 6.58
C LEU A 52 -28.12 37.36 5.23
N TYR A 53 -26.87 37.86 5.13
CA TYR A 53 -26.30 38.46 3.92
C TYR A 53 -24.78 38.21 3.81
N PRO A 54 -24.34 37.11 3.17
CA PRO A 54 -22.92 36.88 2.94
C PRO A 54 -22.39 37.85 1.88
N GLY A 55 -21.60 38.84 2.31
CA GLY A 55 -20.76 39.63 1.42
C GLY A 55 -19.44 38.89 1.10
N PRO A 56 -18.74 39.23 0.01
CA PRO A 56 -17.50 38.55 -0.41
C PRO A 56 -16.38 38.55 0.64
N TYR A 57 -16.42 39.51 1.57
CA TYR A 57 -15.47 39.68 2.68
C TYR A 57 -15.86 38.98 3.97
N ASN A 58 -17.13 38.67 4.14
CA ASN A 58 -17.67 38.11 5.38
C ASN A 58 -18.39 36.79 5.13
N ASP A 59 -18.07 36.09 4.04
CA ASP A 59 -18.62 34.75 3.78
C ASP A 59 -17.83 33.70 4.61
N PRO A 60 -18.42 33.17 5.69
CA PRO A 60 -17.78 32.17 6.54
C PRO A 60 -17.57 30.85 5.79
N PHE A 61 -18.33 30.57 4.72
CA PHE A 61 -18.18 29.33 3.98
C PHE A 61 -16.84 29.23 3.29
N ARG A 62 -16.26 30.38 2.93
CA ARG A 62 -14.92 30.50 2.34
C ARG A 62 -13.82 30.08 3.30
N GLN A 63 -14.01 30.29 4.60
CA GLN A 63 -13.05 29.88 5.63
C GLN A 63 -12.88 28.36 5.67
N PHE A 64 -13.92 27.58 5.35
CA PHE A 64 -13.81 26.13 5.26
C PHE A 64 -12.88 25.68 4.13
N GLY A 65 -12.81 26.43 3.03
CA GLY A 65 -11.85 26.19 1.95
C GLY A 65 -10.41 26.35 2.42
N ILE A 66 -10.14 27.41 3.18
CA ILE A 66 -8.82 27.66 3.78
C ILE A 66 -8.46 26.52 4.75
N VAL A 67 -9.38 26.12 5.63
CA VAL A 67 -9.17 25.00 6.56
C VAL A 67 -8.88 23.70 5.81
N SER A 68 -9.66 23.39 4.76
CA SER A 68 -9.42 22.21 3.93
C SER A 68 -8.05 22.26 3.24
N PHE A 69 -7.68 23.41 2.67
CA PHE A 69 -6.38 23.61 2.05
C PHE A 69 -5.22 23.44 3.04
N CYS A 70 -5.33 24.00 4.24
CA CYS A 70 -4.34 23.79 5.31
C CYS A 70 -4.20 22.32 5.69
N LEU A 71 -5.30 21.57 5.77
CA LEU A 71 -5.27 20.13 6.01
C LEU A 71 -4.57 19.38 4.87
N VAL A 72 -4.86 19.72 3.60
CA VAL A 72 -4.19 19.15 2.43
C VAL A 72 -2.68 19.42 2.49
N LEU A 73 -2.25 20.65 2.80
CA LEU A 73 -0.85 21.00 2.95
C LEU A 73 -0.18 20.22 4.09
N LEU A 74 -0.86 20.05 5.23
CA LEU A 74 -0.35 19.27 6.36
C LEU A 74 -0.19 17.78 6.00
N VAL A 75 -1.16 17.22 5.29
CA VAL A 75 -1.14 15.84 4.77
C VAL A 75 -0.04 15.65 3.71
N ALA A 76 0.19 16.65 2.86
CA ALA A 76 1.27 16.66 1.87
C ALA A 76 2.65 16.80 2.54
N ALA A 77 2.80 17.70 3.52
CA ALA A 77 4.02 17.90 4.30
C ALA A 77 4.47 16.62 5.01
N TYR A 78 3.54 15.76 5.43
CA TYR A 78 3.88 14.44 5.95
C TYR A 78 4.63 13.56 4.93
N THR A 79 4.24 13.58 3.66
CA THR A 79 4.93 12.77 2.63
C THR A 79 6.37 13.25 2.43
N LEU A 80 6.61 14.56 2.54
CA LEU A 80 7.94 15.18 2.56
C LEU A 80 8.74 14.80 3.80
N ARG A 81 8.11 14.81 4.99
CA ARG A 81 8.75 14.41 6.24
C ARG A 81 9.38 13.03 6.15
N ARG A 82 8.69 12.03 5.59
CA ARG A 82 9.25 10.66 5.47
C ARG A 82 10.56 10.64 4.67
N ARG A 83 10.74 11.57 3.74
CA ARG A 83 11.93 11.66 2.89
C ARG A 83 13.05 12.47 3.55
N PHE A 84 12.70 13.54 4.26
CA PHE A 84 13.69 14.51 4.75
C PHE A 84 13.96 14.47 6.27
N VAL A 85 13.00 14.02 7.08
CA VAL A 85 13.07 14.10 8.56
C VAL A 85 12.92 12.70 9.17
N ARG A 86 14.05 12.00 9.35
CA ARG A 86 14.10 10.63 9.91
C ARG A 86 13.93 10.56 11.44
N SER A 87 14.03 11.69 12.15
CA SER A 87 14.15 11.75 13.61
C SER A 87 12.83 11.80 14.41
N LEU A 88 11.70 12.04 13.75
CA LEU A 88 10.43 12.25 14.47
C LEU A 88 9.85 10.93 15.00
N PRO A 89 9.38 10.89 16.26
CA PRO A 89 8.91 9.67 16.91
C PRO A 89 7.64 9.10 16.25
N GLY A 90 7.44 7.80 16.42
CA GLY A 90 6.22 7.09 16.05
C GLY A 90 6.37 6.10 14.89
N LYS A 91 5.52 5.07 14.88
CA LYS A 91 5.52 4.02 13.86
C LYS A 91 5.00 4.57 12.53
N VAL A 92 5.64 4.24 11.41
CA VAL A 92 5.20 4.62 10.05
C VAL A 92 3.72 4.30 9.80
N GLN A 93 3.25 3.16 10.34
CA GLN A 93 1.87 2.72 10.25
C GLN A 93 0.87 3.72 10.87
N ASN A 94 1.21 4.32 11.99
CA ASN A 94 0.37 5.29 12.71
C ASN A 94 0.15 6.54 11.86
N TRP A 95 1.23 7.02 11.26
CA TRP A 95 1.20 8.21 10.42
C TRP A 95 0.44 8.01 9.11
N LEU A 96 0.48 6.79 8.54
CA LEU A 96 -0.33 6.46 7.39
C LEU A 96 -1.84 6.55 7.70
N TRP A 97 -2.27 6.15 8.89
CA TRP A 97 -3.67 6.31 9.31
C TRP A 97 -4.06 7.77 9.47
N LEU A 98 -3.21 8.59 10.10
CA LEU A 98 -3.43 10.03 10.18
C LEU A 98 -3.60 10.64 8.79
N HIS A 99 -2.72 10.30 7.85
CA HIS A 99 -2.78 10.79 6.46
C HIS A 99 -4.11 10.46 5.78
N ILE A 100 -4.62 9.23 5.95
CA ILE A 100 -5.92 8.80 5.39
C ILE A 100 -7.07 9.56 6.05
N TRP A 101 -7.13 9.60 7.38
CA TRP A 101 -8.25 10.25 8.09
C TRP A 101 -8.31 11.75 7.81
N PHE A 102 -7.15 12.42 7.75
CA PHE A 102 -7.10 13.85 7.44
C PHE A 102 -7.46 14.12 5.97
N GLY A 103 -7.05 13.24 5.04
CA GLY A 103 -7.51 13.30 3.67
C GLY A 103 -9.04 13.16 3.56
N VAL A 104 -9.63 12.17 4.22
CA VAL A 104 -11.10 11.99 4.24
C VAL A 104 -11.80 13.23 4.80
N ILE A 105 -11.30 13.80 5.89
CA ILE A 105 -11.90 15.01 6.47
C ILE A 105 -11.73 16.24 5.58
N SER A 106 -10.60 16.41 4.89
CA SER A 106 -10.44 17.51 3.95
C SER A 106 -11.52 17.49 2.85
N ILE A 107 -11.95 16.31 2.40
CA ILE A 107 -13.09 16.19 1.48
C ILE A 107 -14.39 16.63 2.14
N LEU A 108 -14.68 16.12 3.34
CA LEU A 108 -15.91 16.47 4.07
C LEU A 108 -16.00 17.98 4.32
N ILE A 109 -14.89 18.61 4.70
CA ILE A 109 -14.82 20.07 4.90
C ILE A 109 -14.88 20.80 3.56
N ALA A 110 -14.27 20.28 2.48
CA ALA A 110 -14.37 20.87 1.15
C ALA A 110 -15.81 20.86 0.63
N PHE A 111 -16.64 19.87 0.97
CA PHE A 111 -18.06 19.90 0.65
C PHE A 111 -18.84 20.98 1.40
N MET A 112 -18.28 21.53 2.48
CA MET A 112 -18.87 22.64 3.24
C MET A 112 -18.38 24.01 2.74
N HIS A 113 -17.37 24.04 1.86
CA HIS A 113 -16.85 25.25 1.22
C HIS A 113 -17.82 25.75 0.15
N GLU A 114 -18.12 27.05 0.10
CA GLU A 114 -18.96 27.69 -0.94
C GLU A 114 -20.41 27.17 -1.09
N ASN A 115 -21.04 26.82 0.03
CA ASN A 115 -22.48 26.54 0.10
C ASN A 115 -22.94 25.53 -0.98
N PHE A 116 -22.24 24.41 -1.12
CA PHE A 116 -22.70 23.29 -1.93
C PHE A 116 -23.95 22.62 -1.32
N LEU A 117 -25.01 23.38 -1.00
CA LEU A 117 -26.33 22.84 -0.64
C LEU A 117 -26.89 21.94 -1.77
N ASN A 118 -26.37 22.08 -3.00
CA ASN A 118 -26.82 21.39 -4.22
C ASN A 118 -25.77 20.43 -4.83
N ILE A 119 -24.89 19.78 -4.05
CA ILE A 119 -23.88 18.80 -4.57
C ILE A 119 -24.51 17.76 -5.52
N THR A 120 -25.77 17.41 -5.34
CA THR A 120 -26.44 16.38 -6.16
C THR A 120 -27.31 16.94 -7.29
N HIS A 121 -27.59 18.25 -7.32
CA HIS A 121 -28.59 18.81 -8.25
C HIS A 121 -28.00 19.55 -9.45
N ASP A 122 -26.78 20.08 -9.35
CA ASP A 122 -26.10 20.81 -10.45
C ASP A 122 -24.77 20.17 -10.88
N PHE A 123 -24.62 18.85 -10.69
CA PHE A 123 -23.45 18.10 -11.14
C PHE A 123 -23.50 17.87 -12.66
N ALA A 124 -23.20 18.90 -13.43
CA ALA A 124 -23.00 18.81 -14.87
C ALA A 124 -21.50 18.63 -15.16
N LEU A 125 -21.11 17.46 -15.70
CA LEU A 125 -19.77 17.19 -16.23
C LEU A 125 -19.61 17.86 -17.61
N SER A 126 -19.75 19.18 -17.69
CA SER A 126 -19.43 19.93 -18.91
C SER A 126 -18.00 20.44 -18.86
N VAL A 127 -17.33 20.49 -20.02
CA VAL A 127 -15.94 21.01 -20.13
C VAL A 127 -15.86 22.47 -19.66
N SER A 128 -16.92 23.26 -19.83
CA SER A 128 -16.98 24.64 -19.37
C SER A 128 -16.93 24.75 -17.84
N ARG A 129 -17.64 23.87 -17.12
CA ARG A 129 -17.69 23.83 -15.64
C ARG A 129 -16.34 23.46 -15.01
N PHE A 130 -15.42 22.84 -15.76
CA PHE A 130 -14.08 22.52 -15.25
C PHE A 130 -13.20 23.76 -15.09
N THR A 131 -13.40 24.79 -15.92
CA THR A 131 -12.65 26.06 -15.87
C THR A 131 -13.43 27.19 -15.21
N GLU A 132 -14.75 27.09 -15.11
CA GLU A 132 -15.61 27.98 -14.33
C GLU A 132 -15.24 27.97 -12.83
N ALA A 133 -15.61 29.04 -12.11
CA ALA A 133 -15.35 29.22 -10.68
C ALA A 133 -13.89 28.95 -10.27
N SER A 134 -12.93 29.43 -11.07
CA SER A 134 -11.50 29.36 -10.74
C SER A 134 -10.98 27.94 -10.54
N PHE A 135 -11.47 26.96 -11.32
CA PHE A 135 -11.13 25.55 -11.15
C PHE A 135 -11.61 24.93 -9.82
N GLY A 136 -12.63 25.49 -9.15
CA GLY A 136 -13.14 24.95 -7.88
C GLY A 136 -13.59 23.50 -7.98
N MET A 137 -14.39 23.17 -9.01
CA MET A 137 -14.82 21.79 -9.27
C MET A 137 -13.64 20.86 -9.59
N SER A 138 -12.68 21.34 -10.38
CA SER A 138 -11.46 20.61 -10.70
C SER A 138 -10.63 20.31 -9.44
N ALA A 139 -10.52 21.27 -8.51
CA ALA A 139 -9.83 21.10 -7.24
C ALA A 139 -10.54 20.07 -6.33
N LEU A 140 -11.87 20.12 -6.25
CA LEU A 140 -12.67 19.14 -5.50
C LEU A 140 -12.52 17.72 -6.07
N LEU A 141 -12.63 17.56 -7.39
CA LEU A 141 -12.45 16.26 -8.05
C LEU A 141 -11.02 15.73 -7.89
N ALA A 142 -10.02 16.61 -8.00
CA ALA A 142 -8.62 16.26 -7.76
C ALA A 142 -8.40 15.80 -6.32
N LEU A 143 -8.99 16.49 -5.33
CA LEU A 143 -8.94 16.09 -3.92
C LEU A 143 -9.63 14.75 -3.69
N LEU A 144 -10.83 14.55 -4.25
CA LEU A 144 -11.58 13.31 -4.16
C LEU A 144 -10.76 12.13 -4.72
N LEU A 145 -10.25 12.26 -5.94
CA LEU A 145 -9.45 11.24 -6.61
C LEU A 145 -8.14 10.96 -5.84
N LEU A 146 -7.49 12.00 -5.32
CA LEU A 146 -6.29 11.87 -4.49
C LEU A 146 -6.55 11.02 -3.24
N VAL A 147 -7.61 11.31 -2.49
CA VAL A 147 -7.91 10.56 -1.26
C VAL A 147 -8.38 9.14 -1.58
N LEU A 148 -9.23 8.95 -2.59
CA LEU A 148 -9.68 7.63 -3.02
C LEU A 148 -8.50 6.73 -3.41
N THR A 149 -7.54 7.26 -4.18
CA THR A 149 -6.32 6.51 -4.51
C THR A 149 -5.42 6.28 -3.28
N GLY A 150 -5.42 7.18 -2.31
CA GLY A 150 -4.76 6.96 -1.01
C GLY A 150 -5.37 5.78 -0.24
N VAL A 151 -6.71 5.74 -0.13
CA VAL A 151 -7.47 4.67 0.53
C VAL A 151 -7.29 3.33 -0.18
N LEU A 152 -7.42 3.29 -1.51
CA LEU A 152 -7.17 2.10 -2.31
C LEU A 152 -5.74 1.61 -2.14
N GLY A 153 -4.75 2.51 -2.12
CA GLY A 153 -3.36 2.16 -1.84
C GLY A 153 -3.18 1.50 -0.48
N ARG A 154 -3.95 1.91 0.53
CA ARG A 154 -3.95 1.27 1.84
C ARG A 154 -4.58 -0.12 1.81
N LEU A 155 -5.69 -0.30 1.11
CA LEU A 155 -6.31 -1.61 0.95
C LEU A 155 -5.35 -2.58 0.24
N LEU A 156 -4.63 -2.10 -0.78
CA LEU A 156 -3.59 -2.87 -1.47
C LEU A 156 -2.42 -3.22 -0.54
N ASP A 157 -1.99 -2.31 0.32
CA ASP A 157 -0.94 -2.56 1.33
C ASP A 157 -1.39 -3.63 2.35
N MET A 158 -2.64 -3.57 2.82
CA MET A 158 -3.21 -4.59 3.70
C MET A 158 -3.30 -5.95 3.00
N TRP A 159 -3.72 -5.98 1.74
CA TRP A 159 -3.73 -7.19 0.93
C TRP A 159 -2.32 -7.75 0.74
N GLN A 160 -1.34 -6.93 0.36
CA GLN A 160 0.06 -7.33 0.21
C GLN A 160 0.61 -7.92 1.52
N ALA A 161 0.36 -7.26 2.65
CA ALA A 161 0.81 -7.75 3.95
C ALA A 161 0.20 -9.10 4.31
N ARG A 162 -1.09 -9.33 3.99
CA ARG A 162 -1.74 -10.63 4.18
C ARG A 162 -1.13 -11.70 3.28
N VAL A 163 -0.89 -11.41 2.01
CA VAL A 163 -0.25 -12.35 1.07
C VAL A 163 1.16 -12.73 1.56
N ILE A 164 1.97 -11.75 1.98
CA ILE A 164 3.31 -12.04 2.50
C ILE A 164 3.23 -12.85 3.80
N ALA A 165 2.30 -12.51 4.70
CA ALA A 165 2.13 -13.23 5.96
C ALA A 165 1.66 -14.67 5.74
N SER A 166 0.72 -14.91 4.83
CA SER A 166 0.26 -16.26 4.49
C SER A 166 1.38 -17.09 3.87
N GLU A 167 2.15 -16.49 2.94
CA GLU A 167 3.29 -17.17 2.33
C GLU A 167 4.43 -17.41 3.32
N ALA A 168 4.64 -16.51 4.29
CA ALA A 168 5.63 -16.72 5.35
C ALA A 168 5.25 -17.87 6.29
N ASP A 169 3.95 -18.08 6.54
CA ASP A 169 3.45 -19.15 7.41
C ASP A 169 3.41 -20.52 6.71
N THR A 170 3.19 -20.55 5.39
CA THR A 170 3.25 -21.80 4.60
C THR A 170 4.69 -22.26 4.37
N ASN A 171 5.59 -21.34 4.02
CA ASN A 171 6.94 -21.69 3.59
C ASN A 171 7.97 -21.67 4.74
N GLY A 172 7.62 -21.11 5.90
CA GLY A 172 8.52 -20.94 7.05
C GLY A 172 9.64 -19.90 6.86
N VAL A 173 9.85 -19.42 5.63
CA VAL A 173 10.90 -18.49 5.23
C VAL A 173 10.25 -17.17 4.80
N GLY A 174 10.07 -16.24 5.74
CA GLY A 174 9.18 -15.08 5.54
C GLY A 174 9.75 -13.89 4.75
N ILE A 175 11.01 -13.91 4.34
CA ILE A 175 11.68 -12.77 3.66
C ILE A 175 12.23 -13.27 2.34
N THR A 176 12.00 -12.52 1.25
CA THR A 176 12.40 -12.98 -0.10
C THR A 176 13.87 -13.30 -0.25
N ARG A 177 14.75 -12.57 0.45
CA ARG A 177 16.18 -12.89 0.46
C ARG A 177 16.43 -14.28 1.05
N ALA A 178 15.79 -14.58 2.19
CA ALA A 178 15.88 -15.90 2.80
C ALA A 178 15.25 -16.99 1.92
N VAL A 179 14.18 -16.68 1.17
CA VAL A 179 13.59 -17.61 0.18
C VAL A 179 14.57 -17.88 -0.95
N GLU A 180 15.24 -16.85 -1.48
CA GLU A 180 16.28 -16.98 -2.51
C GLU A 180 17.47 -17.79 -2.00
N ASP A 181 17.94 -17.53 -0.78
CA ASP A 181 18.99 -18.31 -0.13
C ASP A 181 18.58 -19.79 0.03
N ARG A 182 17.33 -20.04 0.45
CA ARG A 182 16.79 -21.40 0.61
C ARG A 182 16.63 -22.12 -0.74
N LEU A 183 16.21 -21.42 -1.79
CA LEU A 183 16.14 -21.98 -3.14
C LEU A 183 17.51 -22.44 -3.62
N PHE A 184 18.55 -21.64 -3.39
CA PHE A 184 19.93 -22.00 -3.71
C PHE A 184 20.41 -23.23 -2.91
N GLU A 185 20.08 -23.33 -1.62
CA GLU A 185 20.37 -24.51 -0.81
C GLU A 185 19.70 -25.79 -1.36
N LEU A 186 18.43 -25.68 -1.79
CA LEU A 186 17.69 -26.81 -2.37
C LEU A 186 18.27 -27.23 -3.72
N GLU A 187 18.69 -26.27 -4.55
CA GLU A 187 19.36 -26.54 -5.83
C GLU A 187 20.67 -27.33 -5.65
N LEU A 188 21.51 -26.90 -4.70
CA LEU A 188 22.72 -27.64 -4.33
C LEU A 188 22.41 -29.04 -3.77
N ALA A 189 21.29 -29.20 -3.06
CA ALA A 189 20.87 -30.50 -2.56
C ALA A 189 20.43 -31.44 -3.71
N ILE A 190 19.71 -30.91 -4.71
CA ILE A 190 19.30 -31.65 -5.91
C ILE A 190 20.54 -32.08 -6.70
N GLU A 191 21.49 -31.18 -6.92
CA GLU A 191 22.75 -31.48 -7.62
C GLU A 191 23.53 -32.62 -6.94
N ARG A 192 23.61 -32.59 -5.61
CA ARG A 192 24.25 -33.66 -4.82
C ARG A 192 23.51 -34.99 -4.91
N LEU A 193 22.18 -34.98 -4.94
CA LEU A 193 21.36 -36.20 -5.06
C LEU A 193 21.42 -36.79 -6.47
N SER A 194 21.54 -35.95 -7.51
CA SER A 194 21.63 -36.38 -8.91
C SER A 194 23.06 -36.74 -9.35
N ALA A 195 24.08 -36.36 -8.58
CA ALA A 195 25.47 -36.71 -8.85
C ALA A 195 25.67 -38.24 -8.92
N GLY A 196 26.28 -38.70 -10.01
CA GLY A 196 26.53 -40.12 -10.27
C GLY A 196 25.29 -40.96 -10.62
N LYS A 197 24.10 -40.35 -10.77
CA LYS A 197 22.87 -41.05 -11.18
C LYS A 197 22.74 -41.19 -12.70
N SER A 198 21.78 -42.02 -13.12
CA SER A 198 21.42 -42.25 -14.52
C SER A 198 21.05 -40.95 -15.26
N ALA A 199 21.18 -40.98 -16.60
CA ALA A 199 20.88 -39.82 -17.44
C ALA A 199 19.41 -39.37 -17.33
N GLN A 200 18.47 -40.33 -17.20
CA GLN A 200 17.04 -40.02 -17.05
C GLN A 200 16.74 -39.31 -15.73
N PHE A 201 17.39 -39.71 -14.63
CA PHE A 201 17.28 -39.04 -13.34
C PHE A 201 17.73 -37.58 -13.44
N LYS A 202 18.92 -37.35 -14.01
CA LYS A 202 19.51 -36.02 -14.17
C LYS A 202 18.64 -35.15 -15.06
N GLN A 203 18.22 -35.67 -16.21
CA GLN A 203 17.34 -34.97 -17.13
C GLN A 203 16.02 -34.54 -16.47
N TYR A 204 15.41 -35.40 -15.64
CA TYR A 204 14.22 -35.04 -14.89
C TYR A 204 14.49 -33.89 -13.90
N CYS A 205 15.59 -33.97 -13.14
CA CYS A 205 15.98 -32.91 -12.21
C CYS A 205 16.25 -31.58 -12.92
N ASP A 206 16.99 -31.60 -14.03
CA ASP A 206 17.31 -30.43 -14.83
C ASP A 206 16.04 -29.80 -15.42
N GLN A 207 15.13 -30.64 -15.95
CA GLN A 207 13.85 -30.19 -16.45
C GLN A 207 13.00 -29.56 -15.34
N ALA A 208 12.93 -30.20 -14.17
CA ALA A 208 12.20 -29.67 -13.02
C ALA A 208 12.83 -28.37 -12.47
N ILE A 209 14.16 -28.21 -12.58
CA ILE A 209 14.86 -26.97 -12.22
C ILE A 209 14.48 -25.83 -13.17
N GLN A 210 14.37 -26.13 -14.47
CA GLN A 210 13.99 -25.16 -15.50
C GLN A 210 12.50 -24.79 -15.45
N MET A 211 11.63 -25.72 -15.03
CA MET A 211 10.20 -25.47 -14.85
C MET A 211 9.93 -24.65 -13.58
N GLN A 212 9.82 -23.34 -13.74
CA GLN A 212 9.61 -22.39 -12.63
C GLN A 212 8.30 -22.67 -11.87
N GLY A 213 8.39 -23.32 -10.71
CA GLY A 213 7.27 -23.58 -9.81
C GLY A 213 6.36 -24.77 -10.15
N ALA A 214 6.75 -25.66 -11.08
CA ALA A 214 5.97 -26.86 -11.39
C ALA A 214 6.88 -28.08 -11.62
N LEU A 215 6.43 -29.25 -11.17
CA LEU A 215 7.12 -30.51 -11.42
C LEU A 215 6.69 -31.13 -12.76
N PRO A 216 7.60 -31.75 -13.52
CA PRO A 216 7.23 -32.52 -14.71
C PRO A 216 6.29 -33.67 -14.34
N GLN A 217 5.18 -33.81 -15.08
CA GLN A 217 4.15 -34.82 -14.81
C GLN A 217 4.59 -36.25 -15.13
N LEU A 218 5.48 -36.41 -16.13
CA LEU A 218 5.96 -37.71 -16.56
C LEU A 218 7.12 -38.15 -15.67
N LEU A 219 6.91 -39.19 -14.87
CA LEU A 219 7.97 -39.77 -14.05
C LEU A 219 8.93 -40.60 -14.92
N PRO A 220 10.25 -40.50 -14.70
CA PRO A 220 11.24 -41.26 -15.46
C PRO A 220 11.21 -42.74 -15.05
N VAL A 221 11.63 -43.63 -15.97
CA VAL A 221 11.77 -45.06 -15.68
C VAL A 221 13.16 -45.30 -15.10
N LEU A 222 13.23 -45.52 -13.79
CA LEU A 222 14.50 -45.60 -13.06
C LEU A 222 14.85 -47.03 -12.66
N ALA A 223 16.15 -47.27 -12.48
CA ALA A 223 16.62 -48.54 -11.94
C ALA A 223 16.16 -48.69 -10.46
N PRO A 224 15.86 -49.92 -9.98
CA PRO A 224 15.31 -50.12 -8.64
C PRO A 224 16.15 -49.52 -7.49
N HIS A 225 17.47 -49.47 -7.65
CA HIS A 225 18.39 -48.92 -6.66
C HIS A 225 18.39 -47.38 -6.61
N GLU A 226 17.92 -46.69 -7.65
CA GLU A 226 17.83 -45.22 -7.69
C GLU A 226 16.51 -44.69 -7.16
N VAL A 227 15.47 -45.53 -7.07
CA VAL A 227 14.09 -45.12 -6.71
C VAL A 227 14.04 -44.36 -5.38
N LYS A 228 14.79 -44.82 -4.37
CA LYS A 228 14.82 -44.18 -3.05
C LYS A 228 15.46 -42.79 -3.09
N ASP A 229 16.57 -42.65 -3.81
CA ASP A 229 17.24 -41.36 -3.97
C ASP A 229 16.41 -40.40 -4.83
N PHE A 230 15.69 -40.94 -5.83
CA PHE A 230 14.76 -40.18 -6.65
C PHE A 230 13.59 -39.66 -5.84
N GLN A 231 12.99 -40.48 -4.97
CA GLN A 231 11.93 -40.03 -4.08
C GLN A 231 12.39 -38.85 -3.21
N ARG A 232 13.61 -38.91 -2.67
CA ARG A 232 14.19 -37.81 -1.91
C ARG A 232 14.44 -36.57 -2.76
N ALA A 233 14.97 -36.74 -3.98
CA ALA A 233 15.16 -35.62 -4.90
C ALA A 233 13.82 -35.00 -5.32
N TYR A 234 12.79 -35.81 -5.53
CA TYR A 234 11.44 -35.39 -5.88
C TYR A 234 10.80 -34.57 -4.76
N GLU A 235 10.98 -34.96 -3.50
CA GLU A 235 10.55 -34.17 -2.34
C GLU A 235 11.24 -32.79 -2.31
N VAL A 236 12.57 -32.75 -2.49
CA VAL A 236 13.36 -31.50 -2.51
C VAL A 236 12.94 -30.61 -3.70
N LEU A 237 12.68 -31.20 -4.86
CA LEU A 237 12.13 -30.51 -6.03
C LEU A 237 10.73 -29.96 -5.76
N GLY A 238 9.89 -30.69 -5.04
CA GLY A 238 8.57 -30.25 -4.61
C GLY A 238 8.63 -29.02 -3.70
N ASP A 239 9.49 -29.06 -2.68
CA ASP A 239 9.75 -27.92 -1.78
C ASP A 239 10.24 -26.69 -2.57
N ARG A 240 11.19 -26.91 -3.51
CA ARG A 240 11.70 -25.86 -4.39
C ARG A 240 10.59 -25.24 -5.22
N ALA A 241 9.76 -26.05 -5.88
CA ALA A 241 8.65 -25.59 -6.72
C ALA A 241 7.64 -24.74 -5.91
N GLN A 242 7.32 -25.15 -4.68
CA GLN A 242 6.45 -24.38 -3.78
C GLN A 242 7.06 -23.02 -3.42
N LEU A 243 8.36 -22.99 -3.07
CA LEU A 243 9.07 -21.76 -2.74
C LEU A 243 9.17 -20.80 -3.93
N GLU A 244 9.42 -21.32 -5.14
CA GLU A 244 9.43 -20.49 -6.36
C GLU A 244 8.08 -19.83 -6.62
N HIS A 245 6.99 -20.58 -6.48
CA HIS A 245 5.63 -20.05 -6.66
C HIS A 245 5.31 -18.95 -5.65
N SER A 246 5.68 -19.15 -4.38
CA SER A 246 5.60 -18.13 -3.33
C SER A 246 6.41 -16.88 -3.68
N LEU A 247 7.66 -17.06 -4.12
CA LEU A 247 8.53 -15.95 -4.51
C LEU A 247 7.95 -15.14 -5.67
N LEU A 248 7.36 -15.81 -6.67
CA LEU A 248 6.66 -15.16 -7.79
C LEU A 248 5.48 -14.32 -7.31
N ARG A 249 4.64 -14.85 -6.41
CA ARG A 249 3.52 -14.10 -5.82
C ARG A 249 4.00 -12.87 -5.05
N GLN A 250 5.05 -13.01 -4.24
CA GLN A 250 5.63 -11.88 -3.49
C GLN A 250 6.25 -10.84 -4.42
N ARG A 251 6.92 -11.24 -5.51
CA ARG A 251 7.45 -10.35 -6.55
C ARG A 251 6.31 -9.60 -7.25
N ARG A 252 5.25 -10.27 -7.68
CA ARG A 252 4.06 -9.66 -8.30
C ARG A 252 3.40 -8.63 -7.39
N ALA A 253 3.15 -8.97 -6.12
CA ALA A 253 2.56 -8.05 -5.15
C ALA A 253 3.42 -6.79 -4.93
N ARG A 254 4.75 -6.94 -4.89
CA ARG A 254 5.68 -5.81 -4.80
C ARG A 254 5.69 -4.93 -6.04
N LEU A 255 5.59 -5.52 -7.23
CA LEU A 255 5.50 -4.78 -8.48
C LEU A 255 4.22 -3.96 -8.54
N LEU A 256 3.06 -4.56 -8.22
CA LEU A 256 1.79 -3.86 -8.14
C LEU A 256 1.85 -2.66 -7.18
N MET A 257 2.41 -2.86 -5.99
CA MET A 257 2.55 -1.77 -5.01
C MET A 257 3.57 -0.71 -5.41
N ARG A 258 4.60 -1.06 -6.18
CA ARG A 258 5.54 -0.09 -6.75
C ARG A 258 4.84 0.76 -7.82
N MET A 259 4.13 0.14 -8.74
CA MET A 259 3.36 0.83 -9.79
C MET A 259 2.30 1.75 -9.17
N TRP A 260 1.55 1.25 -8.17
CA TRP A 260 0.54 2.04 -7.47
C TRP A 260 1.14 3.30 -6.83
N ARG A 261 2.28 3.16 -6.14
CA ARG A 261 2.97 4.31 -5.52
C ARG A 261 3.40 5.35 -6.55
N TYR A 262 3.90 4.93 -7.72
CA TYR A 262 4.24 5.88 -8.78
C TYR A 262 3.02 6.63 -9.29
N LEU A 263 1.93 5.91 -9.60
CA LEU A 263 0.68 6.52 -10.05
C LEU A 263 0.11 7.51 -9.01
N HIS A 264 0.02 7.09 -7.75
CA HIS A 264 -0.52 7.94 -6.69
C HIS A 264 0.36 9.17 -6.41
N ILE A 265 1.70 9.07 -6.46
CA ILE A 265 2.58 10.23 -6.28
C ILE A 265 2.42 11.23 -7.43
N SER A 266 2.38 10.77 -8.68
CA SER A 266 2.16 11.64 -9.84
C SER A 266 0.81 12.36 -9.75
N LEU A 267 -0.24 11.62 -9.37
CA LEU A 267 -1.56 12.18 -9.14
C LEU A 267 -1.56 13.18 -7.99
N ALA A 268 -0.86 12.91 -6.89
CA ALA A 268 -0.74 13.82 -5.75
C ALA A 268 -0.07 15.14 -6.14
N CYS A 269 1.01 15.09 -6.92
CA CYS A 269 1.65 16.30 -7.44
C CYS A 269 0.68 17.13 -8.29
N LEU A 270 -0.04 16.48 -9.21
CA LEU A 270 -1.02 17.16 -10.07
C LEU A 270 -2.17 17.77 -9.24
N ALA A 271 -2.71 17.01 -8.29
CA ALA A 271 -3.79 17.48 -7.42
C ALA A 271 -3.36 18.68 -6.57
N VAL A 272 -2.15 18.66 -5.99
CA VAL A 272 -1.62 19.78 -5.22
C VAL A 272 -1.47 21.04 -6.09
N VAL A 273 -1.05 20.90 -7.35
CA VAL A 273 -0.97 22.04 -8.29
C VAL A 273 -2.36 22.62 -8.58
N VAL A 274 -3.34 21.77 -8.90
CA VAL A 274 -4.71 22.22 -9.21
C VAL A 274 -5.37 22.88 -7.98
N ILE A 275 -5.29 22.24 -6.82
CA ILE A 275 -5.84 22.76 -5.56
C ILE A 275 -5.11 24.05 -5.14
N GLY A 276 -3.79 24.09 -5.28
CA GLY A 276 -2.97 25.25 -4.96
C GLY A 276 -3.28 26.44 -5.87
N TYR A 277 -3.44 26.21 -7.18
CA TYR A 277 -3.84 27.24 -8.13
C TYR A 277 -5.21 27.84 -7.78
N HIS A 278 -6.22 26.99 -7.55
CA HIS A 278 -7.55 27.43 -7.11
C HIS A 278 -7.47 28.27 -5.83
N SER A 279 -6.76 27.77 -4.82
CA SER A 279 -6.64 28.45 -3.51
C SER A 279 -5.93 29.80 -3.61
N LEU A 280 -4.84 29.90 -4.39
CA LEU A 280 -4.12 31.15 -4.60
C LEU A 280 -4.95 32.17 -5.39
N PHE A 281 -5.71 31.72 -6.38
CA PHE A 281 -6.55 32.61 -7.18
C PHE A 281 -7.72 33.16 -6.37
N GLU A 282 -8.37 32.33 -5.55
CA GLU A 282 -9.42 32.80 -4.63
C GLU A 282 -8.86 33.75 -3.57
N LEU A 283 -7.66 33.51 -3.06
CA LEU A 283 -6.98 34.45 -2.16
C LEU A 283 -6.64 35.77 -2.88
N TRP A 284 -6.14 35.71 -4.11
CA TRP A 284 -5.86 36.90 -4.92
C TRP A 284 -7.11 37.75 -5.13
N LYS A 285 -8.23 37.12 -5.50
CA LYS A 285 -9.52 37.82 -5.63
C LYS A 285 -9.90 38.57 -4.35
N MET A 286 -9.73 37.95 -3.18
CA MET A 286 -10.02 38.62 -1.89
C MET A 286 -9.18 39.87 -1.67
N LEU A 287 -7.89 39.80 -2.04
CA LEU A 287 -6.95 40.88 -1.78
C LEU A 287 -7.08 42.04 -2.77
N VAL A 288 -7.50 41.76 -4.01
CA VAL A 288 -7.44 42.73 -5.12
C VAL A 288 -8.79 43.25 -5.58
N LEU A 289 -9.89 42.51 -5.38
CA LEU A 289 -11.23 42.89 -5.84
C LEU A 289 -12.20 43.15 -4.66
N PRO A 290 -12.06 44.28 -3.94
CA PRO A 290 -12.99 44.72 -2.89
C PRO A 290 -14.37 45.17 -3.33
#